data_AF-A0A1D2RTH6-F1
#
_entry.id   AF-A0A1D2RTH6-F1
#
_cell.length_a   1.000
_cell.length_b   1.000
_cell.length_c   1.000
_cell.angle_alpha   90.00
_cell.angle_beta   90.00
_cell.angle_gamma   90.00
#
_symmetry.space_group_name_H-M   'P 1'
#
loop_
_entity.id
_entity.type
_entity.pdbx_description
1 polymer ?
#
loop_
_entity_poly.entity_id
_entity_poly.type
_entity_poly.pdbx_seq_one_letter_code
_entity_poly.pdbx_strand_id
1 'polypeptide(L)'
;MIALSALAFFPGLAPATGPAADDAVFVEGARYDAVLHRREHRWRLLPAEGADLRLRVSETCRAGELPPRGLWLLTLDAAGHPTLVAPSATPLPSGHPGMVRLVGCDQPLPAGLPALTVPAALSEWLAENSGAIYVTD
;
A
#
# COMPACT_ATOMS: atom_id res chain seq x y z
N MET A 1 27.10 -63.20 -0.76
CA MET A 1 27.22 -61.98 0.05
C MET A 1 27.62 -60.83 -0.86
N ILE A 2 26.80 -59.78 -0.91
CA ILE A 2 27.13 -58.34 -0.94
C ILE A 2 25.80 -57.66 -1.30
N ALA A 3 25.18 -57.04 -0.29
CA ALA A 3 23.94 -56.31 -0.40
C ALA A 3 24.26 -54.86 -0.81
N LEU A 4 23.67 -54.37 -1.90
CA LEU A 4 23.71 -52.95 -2.27
C LEU A 4 22.57 -52.22 -1.55
N SER A 5 22.91 -51.46 -0.51
CA SER A 5 21.99 -50.53 0.15
C SER A 5 21.99 -49.19 -0.59
N ALA A 6 20.86 -48.85 -1.22
CA ALA A 6 20.63 -47.52 -1.79
C ALA A 6 20.13 -46.57 -0.69
N LEU A 7 20.90 -45.53 -0.37
CA LEU A 7 20.49 -44.43 0.52
C LEU A 7 19.62 -43.45 -0.27
N ALA A 8 18.36 -43.31 0.11
CA ALA A 8 17.47 -42.27 -0.40
C ALA A 8 17.78 -40.93 0.29
N PHE A 9 18.24 -39.94 -0.49
CA PHE A 9 18.36 -38.55 -0.06
C PHE A 9 16.97 -37.90 -0.14
N PHE A 10 16.36 -37.58 0.99
CA PHE A 10 15.18 -36.72 1.04
C PHE A 10 15.64 -35.25 1.08
N PRO A 11 15.30 -34.42 0.07
CA PRO A 11 15.55 -32.99 0.16
C PRO A 11 14.66 -32.41 1.26
N GLY A 12 15.28 -31.80 2.27
CA GLY A 12 14.59 -31.13 3.36
C GLY A 12 13.67 -30.04 2.83
N LEU A 13 12.40 -30.13 3.21
CA LEU A 13 11.41 -29.09 2.99
C LEU A 13 11.85 -27.85 3.80
N ALA A 14 12.34 -26.81 3.12
CA ALA A 14 12.58 -25.54 3.78
C ALA A 14 11.25 -24.99 4.30
N PRO A 15 11.14 -24.57 5.57
CA PRO A 15 9.96 -23.86 6.03
C PRO A 15 9.87 -22.56 5.24
N ALA A 16 8.79 -22.42 4.46
CA ALA A 16 8.40 -21.12 3.95
C ALA A 16 8.15 -20.23 5.16
N THR A 17 9.09 -19.34 5.44
CA THR A 17 8.91 -18.30 6.45
C THR A 17 7.85 -17.35 5.87
N GLY A 18 6.59 -17.67 6.14
CA GLY A 18 5.50 -16.75 5.90
C GLY A 18 5.75 -15.48 6.71
N PRO A 19 5.40 -14.29 6.18
CA PRO A 19 5.50 -13.06 6.96
C PRO A 19 4.74 -13.23 8.29
N ALA A 20 5.29 -12.65 9.36
CA ALA A 20 4.66 -12.68 10.68
C ALA A 20 3.24 -12.12 10.58
N ALA A 21 2.27 -12.87 11.12
CA ALA A 21 0.85 -12.53 11.06
C ALA A 21 0.51 -11.17 11.73
N ASP A 22 1.40 -10.63 12.58
CA ASP A 22 1.25 -9.32 13.21
C ASP A 22 1.40 -8.12 12.24
N ASP A 23 1.97 -8.32 11.05
CA ASP A 23 2.08 -7.25 10.03
C ASP A 23 0.90 -7.24 9.04
N ALA A 24 0.04 -8.27 9.11
CA ALA A 24 -1.16 -8.35 8.30
C ALA A 24 -2.33 -7.77 9.10
N VAL A 25 -2.65 -6.49 8.88
CA VAL A 25 -4.00 -5.98 9.15
C VAL A 25 -4.93 -6.62 8.10
N PHE A 26 -5.16 -7.91 8.25
CA PHE A 26 -6.10 -8.68 7.46
C PHE A 26 -7.48 -8.40 8.03
N VAL A 27 -8.23 -7.51 7.38
CA VAL A 27 -9.67 -7.47 7.56
C VAL A 27 -10.23 -8.63 6.74
N GLU A 28 -10.85 -9.59 7.40
CA GLU A 28 -11.44 -10.76 6.74
C GLU A 28 -12.40 -10.30 5.62
N GLY A 29 -12.10 -10.69 4.37
CA GLY A 29 -12.85 -10.28 3.18
C GLY A 29 -12.44 -8.96 2.53
N ALA A 30 -11.51 -8.19 3.11
CA ALA A 30 -11.02 -6.95 2.48
C ALA A 30 -9.95 -7.25 1.44
N ARG A 31 -10.29 -7.00 0.17
CA ARG A 31 -9.32 -6.86 -0.91
C ARG A 31 -8.83 -5.41 -0.90
N TYR A 32 -7.52 -5.21 -1.01
CA TYR A 32 -6.96 -3.88 -1.29
C TYR A 32 -7.00 -3.64 -2.79
N ASP A 33 -7.28 -2.40 -3.18
CA ASP A 33 -7.32 -1.96 -4.57
C ASP A 33 -5.98 -1.37 -4.99
N ALA A 34 -5.18 -0.89 -4.03
CA ALA A 34 -3.82 -0.43 -4.29
C ALA A 34 -2.87 -0.73 -3.12
N VAL A 35 -1.58 -0.82 -3.44
CA VAL A 35 -0.49 -0.92 -2.46
C VAL A 35 0.53 0.19 -2.72
N LEU A 36 0.80 1.01 -1.71
CA LEU A 36 1.88 2.00 -1.71
C LEU A 36 3.11 1.44 -0.98
N HIS A 37 4.22 1.31 -1.69
CA HIS A 37 5.54 1.07 -1.11
C HIS A 37 6.23 2.40 -0.82
N ARG A 38 6.37 2.74 0.45
CA ARG A 38 6.86 4.04 0.94
C ARG A 38 8.32 4.28 0.56
N ARG A 39 9.21 3.30 0.77
CA ARG A 39 10.65 3.52 0.51
C ARG A 39 10.93 3.63 -0.98
N GLU A 40 10.19 2.88 -1.77
CA GLU A 40 10.35 2.83 -3.23
C GLU A 40 9.54 3.88 -4.00
N HIS A 41 8.65 4.61 -3.33
CA HIS A 41 7.67 5.52 -3.94
C HIS A 41 6.96 4.86 -5.14
N ARG A 42 6.57 3.61 -4.93
CA ARG A 42 5.97 2.75 -5.95
C ARG A 42 4.57 2.38 -5.55
N TRP A 43 3.67 2.51 -6.51
CA TRP A 43 2.30 2.04 -6.43
C TRP A 43 2.16 0.72 -7.18
N ARG A 44 1.43 -0.21 -6.59
CA ARG A 44 0.89 -1.38 -7.27
C ARG A 44 -0.63 -1.27 -7.24
N LEU A 45 -1.24 -1.22 -8.41
CA LEU A 45 -2.69 -1.11 -8.58
C LEU A 45 -3.25 -2.50 -8.83
N LEU A 46 -4.32 -2.85 -8.13
CA LEU A 46 -4.89 -4.18 -8.03
C LEU A 46 -6.34 -4.15 -8.54
N PRO A 47 -6.55 -3.97 -9.86
CA PRO A 47 -7.91 -3.92 -10.39
C PRO A 47 -8.67 -5.21 -10.05
N ALA A 48 -10.00 -5.12 -9.97
CA ALA A 48 -10.85 -6.28 -9.71
C ALA A 48 -10.64 -7.37 -10.78
N GLU A 49 -10.44 -6.94 -12.03
CA GLU A 49 -10.20 -7.77 -13.20
C GLU A 49 -8.93 -7.32 -13.94
N GLY A 50 -8.23 -8.26 -14.57
CA GLY A 50 -7.02 -7.98 -15.33
C GLY A 50 -5.73 -8.08 -14.51
N ALA A 51 -4.66 -7.48 -15.03
CA ALA A 51 -3.32 -7.58 -14.47
C ALA A 51 -2.99 -6.40 -13.54
N ASP A 52 -2.20 -6.68 -12.50
CA ASP A 52 -1.64 -5.66 -11.63
C ASP A 52 -0.80 -4.65 -12.42
N LEU A 53 -1.01 -3.36 -12.16
CA LEU A 53 -0.21 -2.29 -12.73
C LEU A 53 0.81 -1.82 -11.71
N ARG A 54 2.04 -1.56 -12.16
CA ARG A 54 3.11 -1.03 -11.30
C ARG A 54 3.52 0.35 -11.80
N LEU A 55 3.43 1.34 -10.91
CA LEU A 55 3.76 2.72 -11.20
C LEU A 55 4.85 3.18 -10.25
N ARG A 56 5.94 3.74 -10.78
CA ARG A 56 6.94 4.45 -9.98
C ARG A 56 6.69 5.94 -10.12
N VAL A 57 6.60 6.64 -8.99
CA VAL A 57 6.44 8.10 -8.98
C VAL A 57 7.80 8.74 -9.32
N SER A 58 7.81 9.69 -10.25
CA SER A 58 9.02 10.44 -10.62
C SER A 58 9.53 11.25 -9.43
N GLU A 59 10.85 11.46 -9.33
CA GLU A 59 11.44 12.25 -8.24
C GLU A 59 10.83 13.66 -8.15
N THR A 60 10.51 14.26 -9.29
CA THR A 60 9.90 15.60 -9.36
C THR A 60 8.49 15.67 -8.76
N CYS A 61 7.79 14.54 -8.67
CA CYS A 61 6.47 14.45 -8.08
C CYS A 61 6.52 13.97 -6.62
N ARG A 62 7.67 13.59 -6.07
CA ARG A 62 7.74 13.10 -4.69
C ARG A 62 7.80 14.27 -3.72
N ALA A 63 6.65 14.62 -3.15
CA ALA A 63 6.53 15.67 -2.15
C ALA A 63 5.46 15.31 -1.11
N GLY A 64 5.58 15.95 0.05
CA GLY A 64 4.61 15.81 1.13
C GLY A 64 4.93 14.65 2.07
N GLU A 65 3.90 14.21 2.79
CA GLU A 65 3.99 13.23 3.86
C GLU A 65 3.46 11.87 3.39
N LEU A 66 4.32 10.85 3.45
CA LEU A 66 3.92 9.47 3.19
C LEU A 66 3.08 8.95 4.35
N PRO A 67 1.89 8.39 4.09
CA PRO A 67 1.08 7.77 5.14
C PRO A 67 1.90 6.72 5.93
N PRO A 68 1.70 6.61 7.24
CA PRO A 68 2.18 5.48 8.02
C PRO A 68 1.74 4.13 7.44
N ARG A 69 2.49 3.07 7.76
CA ARG A 69 2.14 1.70 7.35
C ARG A 69 0.76 1.29 7.86
N GLY A 70 0.06 0.47 7.09
CA GLY A 70 -1.25 -0.07 7.45
C GLY A 70 -2.32 0.23 6.40
N LEU A 71 -3.58 0.04 6.80
CA LEU A 71 -4.73 0.23 5.93
C LEU A 71 -5.15 1.69 5.88
N TRP A 72 -5.46 2.18 4.69
CA TRP A 72 -6.01 3.50 4.45
C TRP A 72 -7.21 3.38 3.53
N LEU A 73 -8.28 4.08 3.86
CA LEU A 73 -9.47 4.17 3.02
C LEU A 73 -9.38 5.42 2.17
N LEU A 74 -9.64 5.29 0.87
CA LEU A 74 -9.75 6.43 -0.01
C LEU A 74 -11.19 6.95 0.05
N THR A 75 -11.34 8.22 0.40
CA THR A 75 -12.62 8.94 0.41
C THR A 75 -12.44 10.32 -0.20
N LEU A 76 -13.53 11.07 -0.32
CA LEU A 76 -13.50 12.50 -0.56
C LEU A 76 -13.68 13.24 0.78
N ASP A 77 -13.00 14.37 0.94
CA ASP A 77 -13.26 15.29 2.04
C ASP A 77 -14.50 16.16 1.78
N ALA A 78 -14.83 17.05 2.74
CA ALA A 78 -15.99 17.94 2.62
C ALA A 78 -15.93 18.92 1.44
N ALA A 79 -14.74 19.16 0.88
CA ALA A 79 -14.52 19.99 -0.30
C ALA A 79 -14.37 19.16 -1.59
N GLY A 80 -14.56 17.84 -1.52
CA GLY A 80 -14.48 16.93 -2.66
C GLY A 80 -13.06 16.51 -3.03
N HIS A 81 -12.05 16.74 -2.18
CA HIS A 81 -10.67 16.33 -2.48
C HIS A 81 -10.42 14.87 -2.06
N PRO A 82 -9.74 14.07 -2.89
CA PRO A 82 -9.35 12.71 -2.52
C PRO A 82 -8.46 12.73 -1.28
N THR A 83 -8.82 11.94 -0.28
CA THR A 83 -8.18 11.91 1.04
C THR A 83 -8.11 10.48 1.53
N LEU A 84 -6.93 10.09 2.01
CA LEU A 84 -6.70 8.84 2.71
C LEU A 84 -7.11 9.01 4.17
N VAL A 85 -7.96 8.12 4.68
CA VAL A 85 -8.39 8.11 6.08
C VAL A 85 -8.00 6.79 6.71
N ALA A 86 -7.32 6.86 7.84
CA ALA A 86 -6.90 5.70 8.61
C ALA A 86 -8.07 5.15 9.45
N PRO A 87 -8.47 3.88 9.28
CA PRO A 87 -9.34 3.20 10.23
C PRO A 87 -8.70 3.09 11.61
N SER A 88 -9.50 2.90 12.67
CA SER A 88 -9.03 2.81 14.06
C SER A 88 -7.97 1.73 14.32
N ALA A 89 -7.91 0.70 13.47
CA ALA A 89 -6.91 -0.37 13.55
C ALA A 89 -5.54 0.01 12.97
N THR A 90 -5.43 1.16 12.32
CA THR A 90 -4.19 1.62 11.69
C THR A 90 -3.27 2.21 12.75
N PRO A 91 -2.04 1.69 12.91
CA PRO A 91 -1.11 2.23 13.89
C PRO A 91 -0.61 3.60 13.42
N LEU A 92 -1.03 4.65 14.14
CA LEU A 92 -0.64 6.03 13.86
C LEU A 92 0.33 6.55 14.91
N PRO A 93 1.32 7.38 14.53
CA PRO A 93 2.11 8.15 15.49
C PRO A 93 1.20 9.03 16.35
N SER A 94 1.60 9.27 17.61
CA SER A 94 0.84 10.15 18.51
C SER A 94 0.66 11.55 17.91
N GLY A 95 -0.59 12.03 17.89
CA GLY A 95 -0.94 13.34 17.33
C GLY A 95 -1.16 13.37 15.81
N HIS A 96 -0.95 12.26 15.10
CA HIS A 96 -1.27 12.18 13.67
C HIS A 96 -2.80 12.28 13.47
N PRO A 97 -3.30 13.13 12.54
CA PRO A 97 -4.74 13.38 12.39
C PRO A 97 -5.53 12.21 11.79
N GLY A 98 -4.83 11.17 11.34
CA GLY A 98 -5.42 10.02 10.67
C GLY A 98 -5.93 10.32 9.26
N MET A 99 -5.50 11.42 8.66
CA MET A 99 -5.89 11.84 7.32
C MET A 99 -4.67 12.30 6.53
N VAL A 100 -4.58 11.93 5.26
CA VAL A 100 -3.56 12.42 4.32
C VAL A 100 -4.26 12.77 3.00
N ARG A 101 -4.24 14.04 2.59
CA ARG A 101 -4.84 14.47 1.32
C ARG A 101 -3.98 14.01 0.14
N LEU A 102 -4.61 13.54 -0.93
CA LEU A 102 -3.91 13.33 -2.21
C LEU A 102 -4.00 14.60 -3.06
N VAL A 103 -2.85 15.04 -3.56
CA VAL A 103 -2.70 16.29 -4.32
C VAL A 103 -2.01 15.97 -5.64
N GLY A 104 -2.40 16.61 -6.74
CA GLY A 104 -1.68 16.41 -8.02
C GLY A 104 -0.23 16.88 -7.93
N CYS A 105 0.69 16.22 -8.66
CA CYS A 105 2.12 16.61 -8.69
C CYS A 105 2.36 18.11 -8.98
N ASP A 106 1.51 18.72 -9.82
CA ASP A 106 1.64 20.10 -10.27
C ASP A 106 0.89 21.10 -9.38
N GLN A 107 0.30 20.62 -8.27
CA GLN A 107 -0.41 21.46 -7.31
C GLN A 107 0.43 21.68 -6.04
N PRO A 108 0.34 22.87 -5.43
CA PRO A 108 1.02 23.14 -4.17
C PRO A 108 0.42 22.29 -3.05
N LEU A 109 1.29 21.81 -2.14
CA LEU A 109 0.84 21.13 -0.93
C LEU A 109 0.08 22.12 -0.02
N PRO A 110 -1.07 21.72 0.55
CA PRO A 110 -1.79 22.56 1.50
C PRO A 110 -1.00 22.74 2.79
N ALA A 111 -1.07 23.92 3.39
CA ALA A 111 -0.48 24.19 4.68
C ALA A 111 -1.35 23.63 5.83
N GLY A 112 -0.70 23.08 6.85
CA GLY A 112 -1.35 22.70 8.12
C GLY A 112 -2.07 21.35 8.12
N LEU A 113 -1.98 20.56 7.05
CA LEU A 113 -2.56 19.22 6.96
C LEU A 113 -1.58 18.28 6.23
N PRO A 114 -1.47 17.00 6.63
CA PRO A 114 -0.70 16.02 5.87
C PRO A 114 -1.26 15.86 4.46
N ALA A 115 -0.38 15.89 3.48
CA ALA A 115 -0.73 15.72 2.08
C ALA A 115 0.39 15.01 1.33
N LEU A 116 0.03 14.21 0.33
CA LEU A 116 0.93 13.44 -0.52
C LEU A 116 0.65 13.80 -1.98
N THR A 117 1.70 14.12 -2.73
CA THR A 117 1.56 14.32 -4.18
C THR A 117 1.46 13.00 -4.94
N VAL A 118 0.59 12.95 -5.93
CA VAL A 118 0.35 11.79 -6.80
C VAL A 118 0.24 12.22 -8.27
N PRO A 119 0.71 11.39 -9.22
CA PRO A 119 0.47 11.61 -10.65
C PRO A 119 -1.02 11.69 -10.98
N ALA A 120 -1.40 12.55 -11.94
CA ALA A 120 -2.79 12.72 -12.36
C ALA A 120 -3.46 11.38 -12.72
N ALA A 121 -2.79 10.58 -13.56
CA ALA A 121 -3.28 9.25 -13.94
C ALA A 121 -3.46 8.29 -12.76
N LEU A 122 -2.65 8.43 -11.70
CA LEU A 122 -2.83 7.63 -10.48
C LEU A 122 -4.05 8.13 -9.70
N SER A 123 -4.21 9.43 -9.54
CA SER A 123 -5.37 10.02 -8.85
C SER A 123 -6.68 9.63 -9.54
N GLU A 124 -6.73 9.68 -10.86
CA GLU A 124 -7.88 9.29 -11.67
C GLU A 124 -8.20 7.80 -11.49
N TRP A 125 -7.18 6.93 -11.63
CA TRP A 125 -7.37 5.50 -11.43
C TRP A 125 -7.90 5.17 -10.03
N LEU A 126 -7.32 5.79 -9.00
CA LEU A 126 -7.73 5.61 -7.62
C LEU A 126 -9.18 6.05 -7.39
N ALA A 127 -9.61 7.17 -7.98
CA ALA A 127 -10.98 7.65 -7.84
C ALA A 127 -12.01 6.69 -8.45
N GLU A 128 -11.65 5.97 -9.50
CA GLU A 128 -12.54 5.04 -10.21
C GLU A 128 -12.53 3.61 -9.63
N ASN A 129 -11.39 3.18 -9.08
CA ASN A 129 -11.15 1.76 -8.80
C ASN A 129 -10.84 1.47 -7.33
N SER A 130 -10.60 2.49 -6.49
CA SER A 130 -10.02 2.27 -5.16
C SER A 130 -10.92 2.75 -4.03
N GLY A 131 -11.22 1.85 -3.10
CA GLY A 131 -11.75 2.15 -1.77
C GLY A 131 -10.74 1.88 -0.65
N ALA A 132 -9.82 0.92 -0.83
CA ALA A 132 -8.86 0.51 0.19
C ALA A 132 -7.43 0.44 -0.35
N ILE A 133 -6.51 1.11 0.35
CA ILE A 133 -5.09 1.18 0.03
C ILE A 133 -4.29 0.60 1.19
N TYR A 134 -3.42 -0.36 0.91
CA TYR A 134 -2.45 -0.84 1.90
C TYR A 134 -1.11 -0.12 1.73
N VAL A 135 -0.59 0.42 2.83
CA VAL A 135 0.68 1.13 2.84
C VAL A 135 1.73 0.26 3.53
N THR A 136 2.83 0.01 2.81
CA THR A 136 3.95 -0.83 3.22
C THR A 136 5.28 -0.13 2.92
N ASP A 137 6.41 -0.72 3.31
CA ASP A 137 7.74 -0.13 3.09
C ASP A 137 8.36 -0.49 1.73
#